data_AF-A0A2E0W656-F1
#
_entry.id   AF-A0A2E0W656-F1
#
_cell.length_a   1.000
_cell.length_b   1.000
_cell.length_c   1.000
_cell.angle_alpha   90.00
_cell.angle_beta   90.00
_cell.angle_gamma   90.00
#
_symmetry.space_group_name_H-M   'P 1'
#
loop_
_entity.id
_entity.type
_entity.pdbx_description
1 polymer ?
#
loop_
_entity_poly.entity_id
_entity_poly.type
_entity_poly.pdbx_seq_one_letter_code
_entity_poly.pdbx_strand_id
1 'polypeptide(L)'
;MQEAVQNNLQFPQVYQSEELASIPGFLNTEKGKAKLSQLEKAKNTTTWVSRIGLGILALLVLITWIDQGFFSALIFGVILFLIYGAVYWVFEKIEKGVEKSYYNTRWDHAVQLGEKLYPVLGSYYYVTIYGEVFLYNDNACAIVDVDNGSVQTFSVNDLKDVQIKEVNLGSETTTETKHKGNVYSGMFSDKYRGTSSTKSSTVNFFAWRLEAYTRVPAYPSFTIDFGEDSEAAKQAYGLLKQ
;
A
#
# COMPACT_ATOMS: atom_id res chain seq x y z
N MET A 1 35.47 10.99 9.37
CA MET A 1 34.84 9.72 8.95
C MET A 1 33.96 9.91 7.71
N GLN A 2 33.15 10.98 7.62
CA GLN A 2 32.29 11.28 6.47
C GLN A 2 33.05 11.52 5.13
N GLU A 3 34.16 12.26 5.11
CA GLU A 3 34.97 12.45 3.89
C GLU A 3 35.65 11.16 3.37
N ALA A 4 35.84 10.16 4.23
CA ALA A 4 36.48 8.89 3.85
C ALA A 4 35.50 7.92 3.17
N VAL A 5 34.19 8.08 3.40
CA VAL A 5 33.14 7.26 2.79
C VAL A 5 32.85 7.77 1.37
N GLN A 6 32.73 9.09 1.19
CA GLN A 6 32.47 9.67 -0.14
C GLN A 6 33.59 9.40 -1.16
N ASN A 7 34.86 9.38 -0.72
CA ASN A 7 36.00 9.11 -1.60
C ASN A 7 36.17 7.63 -2.02
N ASN A 8 35.33 6.72 -1.51
CA ASN A 8 35.38 5.27 -1.82
C ASN A 8 34.08 4.71 -2.42
N LEU A 9 33.08 5.55 -2.71
CA LEU A 9 31.87 5.10 -3.37
C LEU A 9 32.20 4.77 -4.83
N GLN A 10 32.09 3.48 -5.18
CA GLN A 10 32.15 3.01 -6.56
C GLN A 10 30.73 2.90 -7.11
N PHE A 11 30.56 3.27 -8.37
CA PHE A 11 29.27 3.25 -9.04
C PHE A 11 29.38 2.38 -10.31
N PRO A 12 28.34 1.60 -10.66
CA PRO A 12 27.18 1.23 -9.84
C PRO A 12 27.56 0.18 -8.77
N GLN A 13 27.06 0.32 -7.54
CA GLN A 13 27.28 -0.68 -6.48
C GLN A 13 26.05 -0.83 -5.58
N VAL A 14 25.93 -2.00 -4.94
CA VAL A 14 24.94 -2.26 -3.89
C VAL A 14 25.65 -2.23 -2.55
N TYR A 15 25.17 -1.38 -1.65
CA TYR A 15 25.61 -1.30 -0.26
C TYR A 15 24.49 -1.74 0.68
N GLN A 16 24.83 -1.97 1.95
CA GLN A 16 23.85 -2.11 3.01
C GLN A 16 23.71 -0.79 3.77
N SER A 17 22.46 -0.39 4.07
CA SER A 17 22.18 0.83 4.82
C SER A 17 22.78 0.81 6.23
N GLU A 18 22.96 -0.38 6.81
CA GLU A 18 23.62 -0.57 8.10
C GLU A 18 25.11 -0.18 8.04
N GLU A 19 25.78 -0.48 6.92
CA GLU A 19 27.18 -0.11 6.71
C GLU A 19 27.35 1.40 6.51
N LEU A 20 26.41 2.03 5.82
CA LEU A 20 26.49 3.45 5.45
C LEU A 20 25.97 4.40 6.54
N ALA A 21 24.92 4.02 7.25
CA ALA A 21 24.20 4.89 8.18
C ALA A 21 23.94 4.25 9.55
N SER A 22 24.43 3.04 9.80
CA SER A 22 24.17 2.29 11.04
C SER A 22 22.69 2.07 11.32
N ILE A 23 21.87 2.00 10.26
CA ILE A 23 20.45 1.68 10.33
C ILE A 23 20.19 0.44 9.47
N PRO A 24 19.76 -0.68 10.06
CA PRO A 24 19.43 -1.87 9.30
C PRO A 24 18.09 -1.70 8.56
N GLY A 25 17.86 -2.56 7.57
CA GLY A 25 16.56 -2.70 6.91
C GLY A 25 15.43 -2.95 7.93
N PHE A 26 14.23 -2.47 7.61
CA PHE A 26 13.06 -2.53 8.47
C PHE A 26 12.76 -3.96 8.93
N LEU A 27 12.81 -4.95 8.03
CA LEU A 27 12.55 -6.35 8.34
C LEU A 27 13.66 -7.01 9.16
N ASN A 28 14.83 -6.37 9.27
CA ASN A 28 15.92 -6.82 10.14
C ASN A 28 15.76 -6.31 11.58
N THR A 29 14.97 -5.25 11.80
CA THR A 29 14.67 -4.72 13.14
C THR A 29 13.66 -5.59 13.93
N GLU A 30 13.76 -5.57 15.26
CA GLU A 30 12.75 -6.22 16.12
C GLU A 30 11.35 -5.65 15.89
N LYS A 31 11.25 -4.32 15.73
CA LYS A 31 9.99 -3.61 15.50
C LYS A 31 9.34 -4.04 14.18
N GLY A 32 10.12 -4.12 13.10
CA GLY A 32 9.63 -4.54 11.79
C GLY A 32 9.18 -6.00 11.78
N LYS A 33 9.97 -6.91 12.36
CA LYS A 33 9.59 -8.33 12.54
C LYS A 33 8.29 -8.48 13.34
N ALA A 34 8.17 -7.75 14.45
CA ALA A 34 6.96 -7.78 15.28
C ALA A 34 5.73 -7.28 14.52
N LYS A 35 5.86 -6.19 13.75
CA LYS A 35 4.76 -5.63 12.95
C LYS A 35 4.37 -6.54 11.79
N LEU A 36 5.34 -7.14 11.08
CA LEU A 36 5.06 -8.11 10.03
C LEU A 36 4.32 -9.33 10.59
N SER A 37 4.79 -9.87 11.72
CA SER A 37 4.12 -11.00 12.38
C SER A 37 2.69 -10.66 12.84
N GLN A 38 2.45 -9.44 13.32
CA GLN A 38 1.09 -8.97 13.66
C GLN A 38 0.20 -8.94 12.41
N LEU A 39 0.71 -8.42 11.30
CA LEU A 39 -0.02 -8.35 10.02
C LEU A 39 -0.35 -9.74 9.49
N GLU A 40 0.63 -10.64 9.44
CA GLU A 40 0.44 -12.03 9.00
C GLU A 40 -0.59 -12.77 9.87
N LYS A 41 -0.52 -12.60 11.20
CA LYS A 41 -1.51 -13.18 12.12
C LYS A 41 -2.90 -12.64 11.87
N ALA A 42 -3.05 -11.33 11.65
CA ALA A 42 -4.34 -10.72 11.35
C ALA A 42 -4.91 -11.24 10.02
N LYS A 43 -4.13 -11.22 8.92
CA LYS A 43 -4.52 -11.74 7.60
C LYS A 43 -4.92 -13.22 7.65
N ASN A 44 -4.11 -14.03 8.35
CA ASN A 44 -4.40 -15.45 8.52
C ASN A 44 -5.69 -15.64 9.33
N THR A 45 -5.88 -14.90 10.42
CA THR A 45 -7.10 -14.98 11.24
C THR A 45 -8.34 -14.61 10.45
N THR A 46 -8.36 -13.49 9.72
CA THR A 46 -9.50 -13.10 8.89
C THR A 46 -9.81 -14.15 7.82
N THR A 47 -8.77 -14.72 7.20
CA THR A 47 -8.92 -15.80 6.20
C THR A 47 -9.50 -17.06 6.81
N TRP A 48 -9.08 -17.44 8.01
CA TRP A 48 -9.64 -18.59 8.73
C TRP A 48 -11.08 -18.34 9.16
N VAL A 49 -11.39 -17.16 9.68
CA VAL A 49 -12.76 -16.77 10.05
C VAL A 49 -13.67 -16.84 8.83
N SER A 50 -13.21 -16.41 7.66
CA SER A 50 -14.03 -16.48 6.46
C SER A 50 -14.25 -17.92 5.98
N ARG A 51 -13.19 -18.73 5.91
CA ARG A 51 -13.26 -20.12 5.43
C ARG A 51 -14.04 -21.02 6.39
N ILE A 52 -13.72 -21.01 7.68
CA ILE A 52 -14.39 -21.84 8.68
C ILE A 52 -15.81 -21.33 8.92
N GLY A 53 -16.01 -20.01 9.01
CA GLY A 53 -17.31 -19.41 9.27
C GLY A 53 -18.33 -19.77 8.20
N LEU A 54 -17.95 -19.68 6.91
CA LEU A 54 -18.80 -20.12 5.81
C LEU A 54 -19.09 -21.62 5.83
N GLY A 55 -18.09 -22.44 6.17
CA GLY A 55 -18.25 -23.90 6.29
C GLY A 55 -19.24 -24.29 7.40
N ILE A 56 -19.10 -23.71 8.59
CA ILE A 56 -20.03 -23.92 9.72
C ILE A 56 -21.43 -23.43 9.36
N LEU A 57 -21.55 -22.26 8.73
CA LEU A 57 -22.83 -21.71 8.32
C LEU A 57 -23.55 -22.62 7.32
N ALA A 58 -22.84 -23.11 6.30
CA ALA A 58 -23.41 -24.04 5.33
C ALA A 58 -23.86 -25.37 5.98
N LEU A 59 -23.06 -25.91 6.91
CA LEU A 59 -23.41 -27.12 7.66
C LEU A 59 -24.67 -26.91 8.50
N LEU A 60 -24.75 -25.80 9.24
CA LEU A 60 -25.90 -25.49 10.09
C LEU A 60 -27.19 -25.33 9.26
N VAL A 61 -27.13 -24.63 8.13
CA VAL A 61 -28.28 -24.50 7.22
C VAL A 61 -28.72 -25.86 6.67
N LEU A 62 -27.77 -26.74 6.34
CA LEU A 62 -28.07 -28.08 5.84
C LEU A 62 -28.72 -28.97 6.91
N ILE A 63 -28.26 -28.90 8.17
CA ILE A 63 -28.89 -29.61 9.30
C ILE A 63 -30.33 -29.12 9.51
N THR A 64 -30.55 -27.80 9.51
CA THR A 64 -31.90 -27.23 9.67
C THR A 64 -32.82 -27.62 8.51
N TRP A 65 -32.29 -27.75 7.29
CA TRP A 65 -33.07 -28.20 6.14
C TRP A 65 -33.53 -29.65 6.29
N ILE A 66 -32.65 -30.54 6.76
CA ILE A 66 -32.98 -31.95 6.97
C ILE A 66 -34.05 -32.12 8.07
N ASP A 67 -33.94 -31.37 9.17
CA ASP A 67 -34.79 -31.54 10.35
C ASP A 67 -36.13 -30.79 10.26
N GLN A 68 -36.13 -29.56 9.71
CA GLN A 68 -37.27 -28.64 9.79
C GLN A 68 -37.80 -28.16 8.43
N GLY A 69 -37.22 -28.66 7.34
CA GLY A 69 -37.62 -28.32 5.98
C GLY A 69 -37.04 -27.01 5.47
N PHE A 70 -37.29 -26.76 4.18
CA PHE A 70 -36.59 -25.73 3.40
C PHE A 70 -36.83 -24.29 3.90
N PHE A 71 -38.08 -23.92 4.22
CA PHE A 71 -38.41 -22.55 4.61
C PHE A 71 -37.78 -22.15 5.96
N SER A 72 -37.74 -23.06 6.93
CA SER A 72 -37.07 -22.86 8.22
C SER A 72 -35.56 -22.69 8.04
N ALA A 73 -34.94 -23.50 7.18
CA ALA A 73 -33.53 -23.39 6.85
C ALA A 73 -33.17 -22.07 6.15
N LEU A 74 -34.07 -21.54 5.31
CA LEU A 74 -33.87 -20.26 4.64
C LEU A 74 -33.88 -19.10 5.63
N ILE A 75 -34.88 -19.03 6.53
CA ILE A 75 -34.94 -17.99 7.56
C ILE A 75 -33.73 -18.07 8.49
N PHE A 76 -33.39 -19.27 8.95
CA PHE A 76 -32.24 -19.50 9.82
C PHE A 76 -30.92 -19.14 9.12
N GLY A 77 -30.77 -19.49 7.84
CA GLY A 77 -29.62 -19.13 7.02
C GLY A 77 -29.42 -17.63 6.87
N VAL A 78 -30.50 -16.87 6.67
CA VAL A 78 -30.43 -15.40 6.64
C VAL A 78 -29.94 -14.83 7.96
N ILE A 79 -30.44 -15.33 9.10
CA ILE A 79 -30.01 -14.87 10.43
C ILE A 79 -28.53 -15.18 10.66
N LEU A 80 -28.10 -16.41 10.38
CA LEU A 80 -26.70 -16.80 10.52
C LEU A 80 -25.78 -16.00 9.59
N PHE A 81 -26.23 -15.70 8.37
CA PHE A 81 -25.47 -14.92 7.41
C PHE A 81 -25.24 -13.49 7.92
N LEU A 82 -26.25 -12.86 8.52
CA LEU A 82 -26.11 -11.54 9.14
C LEU A 82 -25.14 -11.56 10.33
N ILE A 83 -25.22 -12.58 11.19
CA ILE A 83 -24.30 -12.74 12.33
C ILE A 83 -22.86 -12.93 11.83
N TYR A 84 -22.67 -13.84 10.87
CA TYR A 84 -21.36 -14.08 10.25
C TYR A 84 -20.82 -12.79 9.59
N GLY A 85 -21.65 -12.05 8.87
CA GLY A 85 -21.28 -10.77 8.26
C GLY A 85 -20.78 -9.76 9.29
N ALA A 86 -21.45 -9.65 10.45
CA ALA A 86 -21.02 -8.78 11.54
C ALA A 86 -19.68 -9.23 12.15
N VAL A 87 -19.48 -10.54 12.35
CA VAL A 87 -18.22 -11.11 12.85
C VAL A 87 -17.08 -10.85 11.85
N TYR A 88 -17.28 -11.19 10.58
CA TYR A 88 -16.30 -10.98 9.53
C TYR A 88 -15.88 -9.51 9.43
N TRP A 89 -16.85 -8.59 9.47
CA TRP A 89 -16.58 -7.15 9.44
C TRP A 89 -15.70 -6.67 10.62
N VAL A 90 -15.87 -7.24 11.82
CA VAL A 90 -15.00 -6.92 12.97
C VAL A 90 -13.56 -7.36 12.70
N PHE A 91 -13.35 -8.58 12.19
CA PHE A 91 -12.02 -9.08 11.86
C PHE A 91 -11.37 -8.30 10.72
N GLU A 92 -12.12 -7.98 9.67
CA GLU A 92 -11.66 -7.14 8.57
C GLU A 92 -11.21 -5.75 9.08
N LYS A 93 -11.96 -5.15 10.01
CA LYS A 93 -11.60 -3.86 10.62
C LYS A 93 -10.30 -3.95 11.45
N ILE A 94 -10.11 -5.05 12.18
CA ILE A 94 -8.87 -5.30 12.93
C ILE A 94 -7.69 -5.45 11.96
N GLU A 95 -7.85 -6.25 10.91
CA GLU A 95 -6.83 -6.45 9.87
C GLU A 95 -6.43 -5.13 9.23
N LYS A 96 -7.39 -4.33 8.75
CA LYS A 96 -7.12 -3.00 8.19
C LYS A 96 -6.42 -2.07 9.17
N GLY A 97 -6.76 -2.14 10.46
CA GLY A 97 -6.08 -1.38 11.51
C GLY A 97 -4.62 -1.80 11.71
N VAL A 98 -4.35 -3.10 11.71
CA VAL A 98 -2.99 -3.66 11.82
C VAL A 98 -2.19 -3.34 10.57
N GLU A 99 -2.78 -3.47 9.39
CA GLU A 99 -2.17 -3.14 8.10
C GLU A 99 -1.77 -1.66 8.03
N LYS A 100 -2.68 -0.76 8.39
CA LYS A 100 -2.36 0.67 8.51
C LYS A 100 -1.22 0.93 9.50
N SER A 101 -1.22 0.25 10.65
CA SER A 101 -0.15 0.39 11.64
C SER A 101 1.20 -0.11 11.12
N TYR A 102 1.22 -1.21 10.36
CA TYR A 102 2.42 -1.73 9.71
C TYR A 102 2.98 -0.70 8.72
N TYR A 103 2.15 -0.22 7.78
CA TYR A 103 2.60 0.73 6.74
C TYR A 103 3.05 2.07 7.32
N ASN A 104 2.35 2.61 8.33
CA ASN A 104 2.79 3.83 9.01
C ASN A 104 4.16 3.62 9.69
N THR A 105 4.37 2.48 10.35
CA THR A 105 5.64 2.20 11.02
C THR A 105 6.78 2.05 10.01
N ARG A 106 6.51 1.39 8.88
CA ARG A 106 7.46 1.22 7.78
C ARG A 106 7.80 2.56 7.14
N TRP A 107 6.81 3.43 6.96
CA TRP A 107 7.00 4.80 6.49
C TRP A 107 7.89 5.62 7.42
N ASP A 108 7.64 5.60 8.73
CA ASP A 108 8.48 6.29 9.70
C ASP A 108 9.93 5.81 9.66
N HIS A 109 10.14 4.50 9.41
CA HIS A 109 11.48 3.93 9.23
C HIS A 109 12.13 4.41 7.93
N ALA A 110 11.38 4.47 6.82
CA ALA A 110 11.84 4.99 5.55
C ALA A 110 12.30 6.46 5.65
N VAL A 111 11.54 7.30 6.34
CA VAL A 111 11.90 8.71 6.58
C VAL A 111 13.20 8.80 7.38
N GLN A 112 13.33 8.06 8.48
CA GLN A 112 14.58 8.03 9.27
C GLN A 112 15.78 7.56 8.45
N LEU A 113 15.58 6.57 7.58
CA LEU A 113 16.62 6.07 6.69
C LEU A 113 17.04 7.14 5.69
N GLY A 114 16.07 7.83 5.08
CA GLY A 114 16.32 8.95 4.17
C GLY A 114 17.07 10.10 4.83
N GLU A 115 16.65 10.55 6.01
CA GLU A 115 17.33 11.62 6.76
C GLU A 115 18.78 11.27 7.11
N LYS A 116 19.08 9.99 7.31
CA LYS A 116 20.41 9.52 7.72
C LYS A 116 21.33 9.21 6.55
N LEU A 117 20.78 8.76 5.43
CA LEU A 117 21.51 8.53 4.20
C LEU A 117 21.70 9.80 3.38
N TYR A 118 20.80 10.77 3.51
CA TYR A 118 20.85 12.06 2.82
C TYR A 118 22.23 12.73 2.93
N PRO A 119 22.82 12.94 4.11
CA PRO A 119 24.13 13.58 4.23
C PRO A 119 25.30 12.78 3.62
N VAL A 120 25.11 11.49 3.35
CA VAL A 120 26.17 10.59 2.87
C VAL A 120 26.11 10.45 1.34
N LEU A 121 24.90 10.25 0.80
CA LEU A 121 24.68 9.82 -0.58
C LEU A 121 23.99 10.87 -1.46
N GLY A 122 23.38 11.91 -0.90
CA GLY A 122 22.49 12.80 -1.64
C GLY A 122 22.54 14.27 -1.23
N SER A 123 21.90 15.10 -2.03
CA SER A 123 21.57 16.49 -1.69
C SER A 123 20.05 16.69 -1.58
N TYR A 124 19.28 15.66 -1.93
CA TYR A 124 17.85 15.56 -1.72
C TYR A 124 17.49 14.10 -1.45
N TYR A 125 16.38 13.88 -0.75
CA TYR A 125 15.75 12.56 -0.65
C TYR A 125 14.24 12.67 -0.80
N TYR A 126 13.62 11.61 -1.30
CA TYR A 126 12.19 11.47 -1.45
C TYR A 126 11.78 10.08 -0.96
N VAL A 127 10.69 10.00 -0.18
CA VAL A 127 10.12 8.74 0.27
C VAL A 127 8.88 8.47 -0.57
N THR A 128 8.90 7.39 -1.35
CA THR A 128 7.76 7.01 -2.22
C THR A 128 6.59 6.54 -1.40
N ILE A 129 5.37 6.62 -1.95
CA ILE A 129 4.14 6.10 -1.32
C ILE A 129 4.24 4.61 -0.93
N TYR A 130 5.14 3.87 -1.60
CA TYR A 130 5.42 2.46 -1.33
C TYR A 130 6.55 2.27 -0.32
N GLY A 131 7.01 3.34 0.33
CA GLY A 131 8.05 3.38 1.34
C GLY A 131 9.41 2.92 0.83
N GLU A 132 9.79 3.32 -0.38
CA GLU A 132 11.18 3.27 -0.87
C GLU A 132 11.80 4.66 -0.67
N VAL A 133 13.12 4.72 -0.48
CA VAL A 133 13.82 6.01 -0.40
C VAL A 133 14.61 6.23 -1.68
N PHE A 134 14.38 7.36 -2.33
CA PHE A 134 15.14 7.82 -3.46
C PHE A 134 16.02 9.00 -3.04
N LEU A 135 17.33 8.85 -3.12
CA LEU A 135 18.29 9.92 -2.88
C LEU A 135 18.88 10.38 -4.21
N TYR A 136 19.09 11.68 -4.36
CA TYR A 136 19.63 12.22 -5.60
C TYR A 136 20.40 13.52 -5.38
N ASN A 137 21.34 13.78 -6.26
CA ASN A 137 22.05 15.04 -6.44
C ASN A 137 22.46 15.20 -7.91
N ASP A 138 23.31 16.17 -8.19
CA ASP A 138 23.87 16.49 -9.50
C ASP A 138 24.90 15.46 -10.01
N ASN A 139 25.40 14.57 -9.16
CA ASN A 139 26.48 13.63 -9.49
C ASN A 139 26.04 12.15 -9.48
N ALA A 140 25.05 11.81 -8.66
CA ALA A 140 24.60 10.45 -8.41
C ALA A 140 23.15 10.39 -7.90
N CYS A 141 22.56 9.21 -7.99
CA CYS A 141 21.32 8.86 -7.32
C CYS A 141 21.42 7.48 -6.66
N ALA A 142 20.57 7.25 -5.65
CA ALA A 142 20.47 5.98 -4.96
C ALA A 142 19.02 5.60 -4.68
N ILE A 143 18.71 4.31 -4.79
CA ILE A 143 17.42 3.73 -4.43
C ILE A 143 17.64 2.82 -3.24
N VAL A 144 16.84 3.00 -2.20
CA VAL A 144 16.91 2.21 -0.98
C VAL A 144 15.65 1.39 -0.82
N ASP A 145 15.84 0.08 -0.81
CA ASP A 145 14.82 -0.86 -0.36
C ASP A 145 14.79 -0.81 1.18
N VAL A 146 13.71 -0.27 1.72
CA VAL A 146 13.55 -0.05 3.16
C VAL A 146 13.40 -1.37 3.92
N ASP A 147 12.93 -2.43 3.27
CA ASP A 147 12.67 -3.71 3.95
C ASP A 147 13.95 -4.45 4.27
N ASN A 148 14.83 -4.62 3.29
CA ASN A 148 16.11 -5.29 3.47
C ASN A 148 17.28 -4.34 3.78
N GLY A 149 17.13 -3.04 3.50
CA GLY A 149 18.17 -2.02 3.69
C GLY A 149 19.18 -1.95 2.55
N SER A 150 18.91 -2.58 1.40
CA SER A 150 19.81 -2.52 0.25
C SER A 150 19.76 -1.13 -0.40
N VAL A 151 20.95 -0.58 -0.67
CA VAL A 151 21.14 0.73 -1.27
C VAL A 151 21.81 0.53 -2.63
N GLN A 152 21.07 0.77 -3.70
CA GLN A 152 21.58 0.69 -5.07
C GLN A 152 21.97 2.08 -5.53
N THR A 153 23.23 2.30 -5.89
CA THR A 153 23.73 3.60 -6.31
C THR A 153 24.06 3.64 -7.79
N PHE A 154 23.84 4.79 -8.42
CA PHE A 154 24.15 5.07 -9.82
C PHE A 154 24.82 6.44 -9.91
N SER A 155 25.89 6.57 -10.68
CA SER A 155 26.36 7.89 -11.07
C SER A 155 25.47 8.45 -12.18
N VAL A 156 25.39 9.77 -12.32
CA VAL A 156 24.67 10.39 -13.45
C VAL A 156 25.26 9.95 -14.79
N ASN A 157 26.57 9.68 -14.85
CA ASN A 157 27.23 9.16 -16.06
C ASN A 157 26.79 7.73 -16.43
N ASP A 158 26.30 6.96 -15.46
CA ASP A 158 25.71 5.64 -15.70
C ASP A 158 24.31 5.76 -16.29
N LEU A 159 23.69 6.94 -16.26
CA LEU A 159 22.38 7.17 -16.85
C LEU A 159 22.52 7.40 -18.36
N LYS A 160 21.71 6.69 -19.13
CA LYS A 160 21.61 6.80 -20.59
C LYS A 160 20.56 7.83 -20.98
N ASP A 161 19.42 7.78 -20.30
CA ASP A 161 18.28 8.68 -20.53
C ASP A 161 17.46 8.76 -19.25
N VAL A 162 16.86 9.93 -19.00
CA VAL A 162 15.97 10.17 -17.88
C VAL A 162 14.73 10.85 -18.43
N GLN A 163 13.56 10.33 -18.07
CA GLN A 163 12.27 10.82 -18.50
C GLN A 163 11.39 11.09 -17.29
N ILE A 164 10.52 12.09 -17.42
CA ILE A 164 9.47 12.38 -16.45
C ILE A 164 8.14 12.39 -17.17
N LYS A 165 7.15 11.71 -16.61
CA LYS A 165 5.78 11.67 -17.15
C LYS A 165 4.75 11.63 -16.03
N GLU A 166 3.62 12.27 -16.28
CA GLU A 166 2.43 12.08 -15.45
C GLU A 166 1.74 10.78 -15.88
N VAL A 167 1.52 9.88 -14.91
CA VAL A 167 0.85 8.59 -15.13
C VAL A 167 -0.44 8.54 -14.35
N ASN A 168 -1.49 8.02 -14.99
CA ASN A 168 -2.73 7.69 -14.30
C ASN A 168 -2.54 6.36 -13.55
N LEU A 169 -2.63 6.40 -12.22
CA LEU A 169 -2.52 5.24 -11.35
C LEU A 169 -3.84 4.48 -11.19
N GLY A 170 -4.95 5.13 -11.54
CA GLY A 170 -6.30 4.55 -11.47
C GLY A 170 -7.35 5.58 -11.10
N SER A 171 -8.57 5.10 -10.92
CA SER A 171 -9.71 5.93 -10.54
C SER A 171 -10.54 5.24 -9.46
N GLU A 172 -10.94 5.96 -8.42
CA GLU A 172 -11.93 5.51 -7.45
C GLU A 172 -13.27 6.18 -7.74
N THR A 173 -14.33 5.37 -7.80
CA THR A 173 -15.70 5.89 -7.98
C THR A 173 -16.52 5.60 -6.73
N THR A 174 -16.86 6.66 -6.00
CA THR A 174 -17.72 6.58 -4.82
C THR A 174 -19.17 6.81 -5.25
N THR A 175 -20.02 5.82 -5.00
CA THR A 175 -21.45 5.89 -5.32
C THR A 175 -22.27 5.96 -4.03
N GLU A 176 -22.92 7.09 -3.80
CA GLU A 176 -23.94 7.21 -2.75
C GLU A 176 -25.33 7.02 -3.35
N THR A 177 -26.03 5.99 -2.89
CA THR A 177 -27.45 5.82 -3.20
C THR A 177 -28.28 6.15 -1.98
N LYS A 178 -29.08 7.22 -2.06
CA LYS A 178 -30.04 7.58 -1.00
C LYS A 178 -31.42 7.08 -1.40
N HIS A 179 -31.98 6.22 -0.55
CA HIS A 179 -33.38 5.79 -0.66
C HIS A 179 -34.23 6.66 0.27
N LYS A 180 -35.23 7.36 -0.29
CA LYS A 180 -36.34 7.91 0.48
C LYS A 180 -37.62 7.24 0.04
N GLY A 181 -38.30 6.60 0.98
CA GLY A 181 -39.62 5.99 0.77
C GLY A 181 -40.44 6.11 2.06
N ASN A 182 -41.72 6.40 1.91
CA ASN A 182 -42.69 6.37 3.02
C ASN A 182 -43.54 5.11 2.85
N VAL A 183 -43.76 4.38 3.95
CA VAL A 183 -44.73 3.29 4.01
C VAL A 183 -46.04 3.86 4.51
N TYR A 184 -47.11 3.75 3.71
CA TYR A 184 -48.46 4.03 4.15
C TYR A 184 -49.17 2.69 4.31
N SER A 185 -49.47 2.29 5.56
CA SER A 185 -50.36 1.15 5.79
C SER A 185 -51.82 1.62 5.73
N GLY A 186 -52.61 0.96 4.89
CA GLY A 186 -54.05 1.14 4.82
C GLY A 186 -54.72 -0.23 4.69
N MET A 187 -55.88 -0.40 5.34
CA MET A 187 -56.58 -1.68 5.56
C MET A 187 -56.80 -2.60 4.33
N PHE A 188 -56.50 -2.18 3.10
CA PHE A 188 -56.76 -2.97 1.89
C PHE A 188 -55.66 -2.99 0.79
N SER A 189 -54.48 -2.36 0.97
CA SER A 189 -53.28 -2.64 0.16
C SER A 189 -52.11 -1.74 0.54
N ASP A 190 -50.91 -2.31 0.69
CA ASP A 190 -49.68 -1.53 0.79
C ASP A 190 -49.25 -1.04 -0.62
N LYS A 191 -49.18 0.29 -0.81
CA LYS A 191 -48.57 0.89 -2.01
C LYS A 191 -47.21 1.46 -1.65
N TYR A 192 -46.16 0.90 -2.25
CA TYR A 192 -44.80 1.40 -2.11
C TYR A 192 -44.53 2.51 -3.13
N ARG A 193 -44.13 3.70 -2.65
CA ARG A 193 -43.58 4.76 -3.51
C ARG A 193 -42.30 5.28 -2.88
N GLY A 194 -41.17 5.00 -3.54
CA GLY A 194 -39.86 5.47 -3.14
C GLY A 194 -39.14 6.14 -4.31
N THR A 195 -38.30 7.11 -4.00
CA THR A 195 -37.37 7.72 -4.95
C THR A 195 -35.96 7.35 -4.53
N SER A 196 -35.18 6.77 -5.44
CA SER A 196 -33.73 6.61 -5.30
C SER A 196 -33.04 7.78 -5.99
N SER A 197 -32.12 8.45 -5.31
CA SER A 197 -31.14 9.31 -5.97
C SER A 197 -29.76 8.69 -5.82
N THR A 198 -29.09 8.49 -6.95
CA THR A 198 -27.72 7.99 -7.02
C THR A 198 -26.81 9.16 -7.40
N LYS A 199 -25.82 9.45 -6.56
CA LYS A 199 -24.72 10.36 -6.89
C LYS A 199 -23.45 9.54 -6.98
N SER A 200 -22.78 9.61 -8.11
CA SER A 200 -21.45 9.04 -8.32
C SER A 200 -20.43 10.17 -8.44
N SER A 201 -19.30 10.05 -7.75
CA SER A 201 -18.14 10.91 -7.92
C SER A 201 -16.95 10.04 -8.27
N THR A 202 -16.23 10.38 -9.34
CA THR A 202 -15.01 9.69 -9.74
C THR A 202 -13.82 10.59 -9.46
N VAL A 203 -12.85 10.07 -8.72
CA VAL A 203 -11.55 10.72 -8.46
C VAL A 203 -10.50 9.92 -9.21
N ASN A 204 -9.71 10.58 -10.05
CA ASN A 204 -8.56 9.98 -10.73
C ASN A 204 -7.31 10.27 -9.91
N PHE A 205 -6.45 9.26 -9.76
CA PHE A 205 -5.18 9.38 -9.07
C PHE A 205 -4.07 9.42 -10.10
N PHE A 206 -3.25 10.46 -10.03
CA PHE A 206 -2.09 10.64 -10.89
C PHE A 206 -0.82 10.58 -10.08
N ALA A 207 0.28 10.17 -10.72
CA ALA A 207 1.61 10.31 -10.16
C ALA A 207 2.59 10.86 -11.19
N TRP A 208 3.57 11.62 -10.72
CA TRP A 208 4.73 11.99 -11.50
C TRP A 208 5.77 10.87 -11.40
N ARG A 209 5.99 10.20 -12.52
CA ARG A 209 6.91 9.08 -12.64
C ARG A 209 8.20 9.52 -13.31
N LEU A 210 9.32 9.28 -12.64
CA LEU A 210 10.65 9.39 -13.21
C LEU A 210 11.11 8.01 -13.67
N GLU A 211 11.49 7.89 -14.94
CA GLU A 211 12.06 6.67 -15.52
C GLU A 211 13.49 6.96 -15.95
N ALA A 212 14.44 6.23 -15.39
CA ALA A 212 15.84 6.33 -15.75
C ALA A 212 16.29 5.04 -16.42
N TYR A 213 16.86 5.16 -17.61
CA TYR A 213 17.51 4.08 -18.33
C TYR A 213 19.00 4.16 -18.07
N THR A 214 19.62 3.05 -17.72
CA THR A 214 21.06 3.05 -17.37
C THR A 214 21.89 2.37 -18.45
N ARG A 215 23.20 2.61 -18.40
CA ARG A 215 24.22 1.93 -19.20
C ARG A 215 24.69 0.63 -18.51
N VAL A 216 24.15 0.31 -17.34
CA VAL A 216 24.52 -0.82 -16.51
C VAL A 216 23.67 -2.04 -16.92
N PRO A 217 24.27 -3.10 -17.51
CA PRO A 217 23.49 -4.24 -18.02
C PRO A 217 22.66 -4.96 -16.95
N ALA A 218 23.14 -4.98 -15.71
CA ALA A 218 22.44 -5.59 -14.59
C ALA A 218 21.19 -4.81 -14.14
N TYR A 219 21.16 -3.50 -14.41
CA TYR A 219 20.10 -2.58 -13.96
C TYR A 219 19.67 -1.69 -15.12
N PRO A 220 19.07 -2.24 -16.19
CA PRO A 220 18.86 -1.51 -17.44
C PRO A 220 17.94 -0.28 -17.30
N SER A 221 17.08 -0.27 -16.28
CA SER A 221 16.26 0.89 -15.94
C SER A 221 15.75 0.81 -14.50
N PHE A 222 15.38 1.95 -13.94
CA PHE A 222 14.60 2.05 -12.71
C PHE A 222 13.50 3.12 -12.83
N THR A 223 12.54 3.06 -11.91
CA THR A 223 11.37 3.94 -11.92
C THR A 223 11.08 4.40 -10.51
N ILE A 224 10.83 5.70 -10.34
CA ILE A 224 10.43 6.31 -9.06
C ILE A 224 9.11 7.06 -9.26
N ASP A 225 8.13 6.74 -8.43
CA ASP A 225 6.83 7.42 -8.40
C ASP A 225 6.80 8.46 -7.28
N PHE A 226 6.69 9.74 -7.66
CA PHE A 226 6.64 10.89 -6.76
C PHE A 226 5.21 11.26 -6.30
N GLY A 227 4.22 10.40 -6.59
CA GLY A 227 2.83 10.72 -6.33
C GLY A 227 2.44 12.06 -6.96
N GLU A 228 1.66 12.87 -6.25
CA GLU A 228 1.22 14.19 -6.71
C GLU A 228 2.32 15.27 -6.64
N ASP A 229 3.51 14.96 -6.10
CA ASP A 229 4.60 15.92 -5.93
C ASP A 229 5.38 16.16 -7.23
N SER A 230 4.78 16.98 -8.10
CA SER A 230 5.38 17.33 -9.39
C SER A 230 6.69 18.11 -9.25
N GLU A 231 6.89 18.83 -8.14
CA GLU A 231 8.05 19.69 -7.96
C GLU A 231 9.28 18.87 -7.58
N ALA A 232 9.15 17.92 -6.64
CA ALA A 232 10.22 16.97 -6.34
C ALA A 232 10.61 16.15 -7.57
N ALA A 233 9.61 15.72 -8.37
CA ALA A 233 9.86 14.96 -9.59
C ALA A 233 10.64 15.79 -10.64
N LYS A 234 10.23 17.04 -10.90
CA LYS A 234 10.93 17.96 -11.82
C LYS A 234 12.32 18.31 -11.32
N GLN A 235 12.51 18.45 -10.01
CA GLN A 235 13.82 18.72 -9.40
C GLN A 235 14.77 17.54 -9.62
N ALA A 236 14.34 16.31 -9.31
CA ALA A 236 15.11 15.11 -9.56
C ALA A 236 15.46 14.97 -11.05
N TYR A 237 14.48 15.17 -11.93
CA TYR A 237 14.71 15.16 -13.38
C TYR A 237 15.77 16.18 -13.81
N GLY A 238 15.67 17.42 -13.34
CA GLY A 238 16.60 18.50 -13.69
C GLY A 238 18.04 18.21 -13.26
N LEU A 239 18.24 17.54 -12.13
CA LEU A 239 19.56 17.17 -11.64
C LEU A 239 20.18 15.97 -12.36
N LEU A 240 19.36 14.99 -12.75
CA LEU A 240 19.84 13.71 -13.29
C LEU A 240 19.95 13.67 -14.82
N LYS A 241 19.30 14.60 -15.53
CA LYS A 241 19.26 14.62 -17.00
C LYS A 241 20.44 15.38 -17.64
N GLN A 242 21.57 15.50 -16.94
CA GLN A 242 22.75 16.24 -17.42
C GLN A 242 23.46 15.55 -18.58
#